data_AF-A0A5D4SVN6-F1
#
_entry.id   AF-A0A5D4SVN6-F1
#
_cell.length_a   1.000
_cell.length_b   1.000
_cell.length_c   1.000
_cell.angle_alpha   90.00
_cell.angle_beta   90.00
_cell.angle_gamma   90.00
#
_symmetry.space_group_name_H-M   'P 1'
#
loop_
_entity.id
_entity.type
_entity.pdbx_description
1 polymer ?
#
loop_
_entity_poly.entity_id
_entity_poly.type
_entity_poly.pdbx_seq_one_letter_code
_entity_poly.pdbx_strand_id
1 'polypeptide(L)'
;MISVRIYRLQNEEKRPRIWKIIIAVLLGLFSFSFTFPLFNEPYSIAILPLGVWILYGLLNRKDRWEAYRKYAWTGFVGNYIFLVTALLAIGLAAVFYPEDEVRTYLTDVSEVELLVTHPSGEDVTINEEKFDDSLSTFKYESSNVIQWYEEIREQKWPEAESEVPVEIQEKFPYLLTGVKTKTGEKIQVYVEHDGKGLLVTTKKKQHYYKSKTASFLEERGNAQ
;
A
#
# COMPACT_ATOMS: atom_id res chain seq x y z
N MET A 1 10.43 13.81 -26.90
CA MET A 1 11.58 14.57 -27.45
C MET A 1 12.41 13.78 -28.48
N ILE A 2 12.62 12.47 -28.31
CA ILE A 2 13.42 11.63 -29.24
C ILE A 2 12.74 11.42 -30.60
N SER A 3 11.42 11.14 -30.65
CA SER A 3 10.69 10.90 -31.89
C SER A 3 10.66 12.11 -32.83
N VAL A 4 10.62 13.34 -32.27
CA VAL A 4 10.66 14.59 -33.05
C VAL A 4 12.03 14.80 -33.68
N ARG A 5 13.11 14.44 -32.96
CA ARG A 5 14.49 14.54 -33.48
C ARG A 5 14.73 13.53 -34.61
N ILE A 6 14.24 12.29 -34.45
CA ILE A 6 14.26 11.27 -35.50
C ILE A 6 13.44 11.73 -36.72
N TYR A 7 12.27 12.31 -36.48
CA TYR A 7 11.39 12.82 -37.52
C TYR A 7 12.04 13.97 -38.32
N ARG A 8 12.82 14.86 -37.69
CA ARG A 8 13.52 15.96 -38.39
C ARG A 8 14.74 15.52 -39.21
N LEU A 9 15.34 14.38 -38.87
CA LEU A 9 16.53 13.85 -39.55
C LEU A 9 16.20 12.88 -40.70
N GLN A 10 14.92 12.59 -40.97
CA GLN A 10 14.50 11.75 -42.09
C GLN A 10 14.27 12.59 -43.34
N ASN A 11 14.75 12.08 -44.49
CA ASN A 11 14.44 12.62 -45.81
C ASN A 11 12.93 12.81 -45.98
N GLU A 12 12.51 14.01 -46.42
CA GLU A 12 11.10 14.40 -46.49
C GLU A 12 10.25 13.44 -47.32
N GLU A 13 10.81 12.89 -48.41
CA GLU A 13 10.12 11.96 -49.31
C GLU A 13 9.72 10.63 -48.66
N LYS A 14 10.53 10.12 -47.73
CA LYS A 14 10.29 8.83 -47.04
C LYS A 14 9.58 8.99 -45.70
N ARG A 15 9.41 10.23 -45.23
CA ARG A 15 8.90 10.57 -43.91
C ARG A 15 7.47 10.08 -43.67
N PRO A 16 7.21 9.28 -42.63
CA PRO A 16 5.86 8.88 -42.26
C PRO A 16 4.96 10.06 -41.87
N ARG A 17 3.65 9.97 -42.15
CA ARG A 17 2.69 10.93 -41.56
C ARG A 17 2.61 10.73 -40.04
N ILE A 18 2.47 11.82 -39.29
CA ILE A 18 2.49 11.81 -37.81
C ILE A 18 1.52 10.78 -37.22
N TRP A 19 0.29 10.70 -37.71
CA TRP A 19 -0.69 9.72 -37.21
C TRP A 19 -0.26 8.26 -37.45
N LYS A 20 0.46 7.98 -38.55
CA LYS A 20 1.04 6.65 -38.81
C LYS A 20 2.22 6.34 -37.88
N ILE A 21 2.95 7.37 -37.42
CA ILE A 21 3.99 7.22 -36.39
C ILE A 21 3.33 6.81 -35.06
N ILE A 22 2.24 7.47 -34.68
CA ILE A 22 1.48 7.13 -33.47
C ILE A 22 1.03 5.66 -33.52
N ILE A 23 0.45 5.23 -34.64
CA ILE A 23 0.06 3.83 -34.83
C ILE A 23 1.25 2.88 -34.73
N ALA A 24 2.39 3.23 -35.34
CA ALA A 24 3.59 2.37 -35.28
C ALA A 24 4.14 2.24 -33.85
N VAL A 25 4.08 3.30 -33.05
CA VAL A 25 4.46 3.26 -31.62
C VAL A 25 3.47 2.41 -30.84
N LEU A 26 2.16 2.62 -31.01
CA LEU A 26 1.12 1.86 -30.31
C LEU A 26 1.18 0.37 -30.62
N LEU A 27 1.35 0.02 -31.90
CA LEU A 27 1.56 -1.37 -32.30
C LEU A 27 2.87 -1.90 -31.73
N GLY A 28 3.94 -1.10 -31.70
CA GLY A 28 5.22 -1.49 -31.09
C GLY A 28 5.15 -1.84 -29.60
N LEU A 29 4.19 -1.30 -28.85
CA LEU A 29 3.95 -1.69 -27.44
C LEU A 29 3.54 -3.14 -27.29
N PHE A 30 2.89 -3.71 -28.32
CA PHE A 30 2.41 -5.09 -28.28
C PHE A 30 3.59 -6.06 -28.18
N SER A 31 3.63 -6.82 -27.09
CA SER A 31 4.73 -7.72 -26.79
C SER A 31 4.23 -9.00 -26.13
N PHE A 32 4.99 -10.07 -26.32
CA PHE A 32 4.87 -11.24 -25.46
C PHE A 32 5.63 -10.95 -24.17
N SER A 33 4.98 -11.12 -23.03
CA SER A 33 5.54 -10.84 -21.72
C SER A 33 5.54 -12.07 -20.82
N PHE A 34 6.52 -12.11 -19.92
CA PHE A 34 6.58 -13.09 -18.85
C PHE A 34 6.22 -12.40 -17.53
N THR A 35 5.29 -12.98 -16.79
CA THR A 35 4.80 -12.44 -15.51
C THR A 35 5.45 -13.17 -14.35
N PHE A 36 5.97 -12.42 -13.39
CA PHE A 36 6.57 -12.93 -12.17
C PHE A 36 6.04 -12.17 -10.95
N PRO A 37 5.90 -12.82 -9.79
CA PRO A 37 5.52 -12.14 -8.56
C PRO A 37 6.69 -11.32 -8.01
N LEU A 38 6.44 -10.05 -7.66
CA LEU A 38 7.38 -9.20 -6.94
C LEU A 38 6.57 -8.35 -5.94
N PHE A 39 6.97 -8.31 -4.66
CA PHE A 39 6.23 -7.61 -3.60
C PHE A 39 4.75 -7.99 -3.48
N ASN A 40 4.41 -9.27 -3.68
CA ASN A 40 3.04 -9.79 -3.71
C ASN A 40 2.12 -9.20 -4.81
N GLU A 41 2.69 -8.50 -5.80
CA GLU A 41 1.97 -8.00 -6.97
C GLU A 41 2.56 -8.63 -8.26
N PRO A 42 1.76 -8.87 -9.30
CA PRO A 42 2.24 -9.44 -10.56
C PRO A 42 2.91 -8.37 -11.43
N TYR A 43 4.18 -8.59 -11.80
CA TYR A 43 4.91 -7.74 -12.75
C TYR A 43 5.25 -8.49 -14.02
N SER A 44 5.20 -7.80 -15.15
CA SER A 44 5.45 -8.39 -16.46
C SER A 44 6.66 -7.75 -17.12
N ILE A 45 7.58 -8.58 -17.63
CA ILE A 45 8.69 -8.15 -18.48
C ILE A 45 8.40 -8.52 -19.93
N ALA A 46 8.48 -7.54 -20.84
CA ALA A 46 8.37 -7.78 -22.26
C ALA A 46 9.61 -8.55 -22.77
N ILE A 47 9.41 -9.65 -23.48
CA ILE A 47 10.48 -10.49 -24.03
C ILE A 47 10.48 -10.44 -25.56
N LEU A 48 9.32 -10.67 -26.20
CA LEU A 48 9.25 -10.72 -27.65
C LEU A 48 8.50 -9.51 -28.22
N PRO A 49 9.08 -8.80 -29.21
CA PRO A 49 8.49 -7.59 -29.77
C PRO A 49 7.46 -7.92 -30.87
N LEU A 50 6.37 -8.59 -30.50
CA LEU A 50 5.33 -9.07 -31.44
C LEU A 50 4.82 -7.96 -32.36
N GLY A 51 4.56 -6.79 -31.82
CA GLY A 51 4.12 -5.61 -32.58
C GLY A 51 5.11 -5.14 -33.63
N VAL A 52 6.41 -5.22 -33.30
CA VAL A 52 7.50 -4.90 -34.24
C VAL A 52 7.55 -5.94 -35.36
N TRP A 53 7.37 -7.23 -35.06
CA TRP A 53 7.31 -8.28 -36.08
C TRP A 53 6.09 -8.17 -36.99
N ILE A 54 4.92 -7.82 -36.45
CA ILE A 54 3.71 -7.55 -37.23
C ILE A 54 3.96 -6.39 -38.19
N LEU A 55 4.50 -5.26 -37.69
CA LEU A 55 4.83 -4.10 -38.52
C LEU A 55 5.89 -4.41 -39.57
N TYR A 56 6.90 -5.22 -39.23
CA TYR A 56 7.90 -5.70 -40.17
C TYR A 56 7.23 -6.47 -41.31
N GLY A 57 6.39 -7.46 -41.02
CA GLY A 57 5.68 -8.23 -42.05
C GLY A 57 4.80 -7.38 -42.97
N LEU A 58 4.10 -6.38 -42.42
CA LEU A 58 3.20 -5.50 -43.19
C LEU A 58 3.94 -4.46 -44.05
N LEU A 59 5.02 -3.86 -43.51
CA LEU A 59 5.70 -2.73 -44.13
C LEU A 59 6.91 -3.13 -44.98
N ASN A 60 7.51 -4.29 -44.72
CA ASN A 60 8.63 -4.80 -45.50
C ASN A 60 8.19 -5.16 -46.94
N ARG A 61 6.95 -5.63 -47.11
CA ARG A 61 6.34 -5.87 -48.43
C ARG A 61 6.20 -4.60 -49.30
N LYS A 62 6.27 -3.41 -48.69
CA LYS A 62 6.11 -2.12 -49.37
C LYS A 62 7.39 -1.28 -49.37
N ASP A 63 8.52 -1.87 -48.96
CA ASP A 63 9.81 -1.18 -48.78
C ASP A 63 9.71 0.08 -47.90
N ARG A 64 8.76 0.09 -46.96
CA ARG A 64 8.54 1.21 -46.02
C ARG A 64 9.11 0.93 -44.64
N TRP A 65 9.57 -0.29 -44.37
CA TRP A 65 10.00 -0.72 -43.04
C TRP A 65 11.07 0.21 -42.44
N GLU A 66 12.09 0.60 -43.20
CA GLU A 66 13.16 1.47 -42.71
C GLU A 66 12.65 2.79 -42.13
N ALA A 67 11.61 3.37 -42.74
CA ALA A 67 11.02 4.62 -42.29
C ALA A 67 10.29 4.48 -40.94
N TYR A 68 9.74 3.29 -40.64
CA TYR A 68 8.91 3.03 -39.46
C TYR A 68 9.61 2.27 -38.33
N ARG A 69 10.70 1.55 -38.63
CA ARG A 69 11.43 0.68 -37.69
C ARG A 69 11.71 1.35 -36.36
N LYS A 70 12.24 2.58 -36.39
CA LYS A 70 12.62 3.33 -35.18
C LYS A 70 11.42 3.57 -34.27
N TYR A 71 10.26 3.91 -34.84
CA TYR A 71 9.03 4.17 -34.07
C TYR A 71 8.44 2.89 -33.47
N ALA A 72 8.48 1.78 -34.21
CA ALA A 72 8.06 0.47 -33.70
C ALA A 72 8.91 0.05 -32.49
N TRP A 73 10.24 0.18 -32.60
CA TRP A 73 11.15 -0.12 -31.50
C TRP A 73 11.00 0.85 -30.32
N THR A 74 10.68 2.13 -30.56
CA THR A 74 10.31 3.06 -29.47
C THR A 74 9.11 2.56 -28.69
N GLY A 75 8.08 2.04 -29.38
CA GLY A 75 6.93 1.41 -28.73
C GLY A 75 7.36 0.24 -27.85
N PHE A 76 8.17 -0.68 -28.38
CA PHE A 76 8.62 -1.84 -27.63
C PHE A 76 9.45 -1.46 -26.39
N VAL A 77 10.38 -0.50 -26.54
CA VAL A 77 11.18 0.04 -25.43
C VAL A 77 10.30 0.71 -24.37
N GLY A 78 9.15 1.26 -24.76
CA GLY A 78 8.15 1.83 -23.85
C GLY A 78 7.72 0.88 -22.73
N ASN A 79 7.66 -0.43 -22.99
CA ASN A 79 7.35 -1.43 -21.97
C ASN A 79 8.36 -1.41 -20.81
N TYR A 80 9.64 -1.22 -21.08
CA TYR A 80 10.68 -1.15 -20.05
C TYR A 80 10.64 0.18 -19.30
N ILE A 81 10.24 1.27 -19.96
CA ILE A 81 10.02 2.56 -19.27
C ILE A 81 8.88 2.41 -18.26
N PHE A 82 7.77 1.75 -18.63
CA PHE A 82 6.68 1.46 -17.69
C PHE A 82 7.16 0.58 -16.53
N LEU A 83 7.93 -0.47 -16.81
CA LEU A 83 8.48 -1.34 -15.76
C LEU A 83 9.38 -0.57 -14.79
N VAL A 84 10.33 0.22 -15.30
CA VAL A 84 11.22 1.06 -14.46
C VAL A 84 10.42 2.08 -13.67
N THR A 85 9.44 2.74 -14.28
CA THR A 85 8.59 3.71 -13.60
C THR A 85 7.77 3.06 -12.48
N ALA A 86 7.25 1.85 -12.71
CA ALA A 86 6.54 1.09 -11.69
C ALA A 86 7.47 0.72 -10.52
N LEU A 87 8.69 0.26 -10.80
CA LEU A 87 9.69 -0.05 -9.75
C LEU A 87 10.09 1.21 -8.96
N LEU A 88 10.28 2.35 -9.64
CA LEU A 88 10.54 3.63 -8.98
C LEU A 88 9.35 4.07 -8.11
N ALA A 89 8.12 3.87 -8.57
CA ALA A 89 6.93 4.19 -7.80
C ALA A 89 6.84 3.36 -6.51
N ILE A 90 7.21 2.07 -6.54
CA ILE A 90 7.32 1.23 -5.33
C ILE A 90 8.34 1.82 -4.35
N GLY A 91 9.54 2.15 -4.84
CA GLY A 91 10.59 2.72 -4.00
C GLY A 91 10.19 4.07 -3.39
N LEU A 92 9.56 4.95 -4.18
CA LEU A 92 9.03 6.21 -3.70
C LEU A 92 7.90 6.01 -2.69
N ALA A 93 7.00 5.04 -2.91
CA ALA A 93 5.93 4.73 -1.98
C ALA A 93 6.49 4.32 -0.61
N ALA A 94 7.53 3.48 -0.57
CA ALA A 94 8.18 3.09 0.69
C ALA A 94 8.80 4.28 1.45
N VAL A 95 9.30 5.30 0.72
CA VAL A 95 9.87 6.52 1.33
C VAL A 95 8.79 7.47 1.83
N PHE A 96 7.68 7.61 1.10
CA PHE A 96 6.60 8.55 1.45
C PHE A 96 5.52 7.96 2.38
N TYR A 97 5.46 6.63 2.49
CA TYR A 97 4.49 5.86 3.27
C TYR A 97 5.19 4.69 3.99
N PRO A 98 6.08 4.99 4.95
CA PRO A 98 6.77 3.96 5.74
C PRO A 98 5.78 3.15 6.57
N GLU A 99 5.74 1.83 6.37
CA GLU A 99 4.79 0.93 7.06
C GLU A 99 5.08 0.76 8.56
N ASP A 100 6.28 1.14 9.01
CA ASP A 100 6.73 1.08 10.40
C ASP A 100 6.38 2.35 11.20
N GLU A 101 5.75 3.34 10.59
CA GLU A 101 5.27 4.55 11.24
C GLU A 101 3.75 4.59 11.37
N VAL A 102 3.25 4.80 12.59
CA VAL A 102 1.80 4.92 12.84
C VAL A 102 1.16 6.07 12.04
N ARG A 103 1.90 7.17 11.84
CA ARG A 103 1.43 8.37 11.12
C ARG A 103 1.18 8.11 9.63
N THR A 104 1.70 7.03 9.06
CA THR A 104 1.34 6.57 7.72
C THR A 104 -0.15 6.23 7.63
N TYR A 105 -0.71 5.72 8.72
CA TYR A 105 -2.10 5.29 8.81
C TYR A 105 -2.98 6.32 9.53
N LEU A 106 -2.49 6.97 10.59
CA LEU A 106 -3.22 7.94 11.38
C LEU A 106 -2.71 9.34 11.05
N THR A 107 -3.32 9.99 10.06
CA THR A 107 -2.86 11.31 9.56
C THR A 107 -3.60 12.47 10.20
N ASP A 108 -4.91 12.30 10.41
CA ASP A 108 -5.75 13.25 11.11
C ASP A 108 -6.54 12.50 12.19
N VAL A 109 -6.41 12.99 13.41
CA VAL A 109 -6.98 12.43 14.63
C VAL A 109 -7.80 13.48 15.41
N SER A 110 -8.25 14.55 14.76
CA SER A 110 -8.96 15.66 15.42
C SER A 110 -10.45 15.40 15.71
N GLU A 111 -10.98 14.25 15.31
CA GLU A 111 -12.40 13.88 15.48
C GLU A 111 -12.48 12.40 15.91
N VAL A 112 -11.52 11.95 16.71
CA VAL A 112 -11.43 10.54 17.08
C VAL A 112 -12.27 10.24 18.29
N GLU A 113 -13.03 9.16 18.20
CA GLU A 113 -13.82 8.66 19.32
C GLU A 113 -13.42 7.24 19.66
N LEU A 114 -13.51 6.91 20.94
CA LEU A 114 -13.24 5.58 21.45
C LEU A 114 -14.57 4.86 21.68
N LEU A 115 -14.75 3.70 21.05
CA LEU A 115 -15.89 2.83 21.23
C LEU A 115 -15.45 1.57 21.97
N VAL A 116 -16.06 1.31 23.13
CA VAL A 116 -15.84 0.09 23.90
C VAL A 116 -16.50 -1.09 23.17
N THR A 117 -15.70 -2.06 22.77
CA THR A 117 -16.13 -3.25 22.01
C THR A 117 -16.21 -4.52 22.86
N HIS A 118 -15.65 -4.50 24.07
CA HIS A 118 -15.63 -5.64 24.98
C HIS A 118 -15.94 -5.23 26.43
N PRO A 119 -16.68 -6.03 27.22
CA PRO A 119 -17.01 -5.71 28.61
C PRO A 119 -15.81 -5.47 29.55
N SER A 120 -14.64 -5.99 29.20
CA SER A 120 -13.40 -5.75 29.94
C SER A 120 -12.79 -4.37 29.70
N GLY A 121 -13.37 -3.56 28.80
CA GLY A 121 -12.98 -2.18 28.59
C GLY A 121 -13.64 -1.26 29.61
N GLU A 122 -12.86 -0.36 30.18
CA GLU A 122 -13.35 0.67 31.10
C GLU A 122 -14.10 1.78 30.33
N ASP A 123 -14.97 2.52 31.02
CA ASP A 123 -15.63 3.70 30.46
C ASP A 123 -14.65 4.88 30.42
N VAL A 124 -13.77 4.87 29.42
CA VAL A 124 -12.74 5.87 29.19
C VAL A 124 -13.03 6.68 27.92
N THR A 125 -12.56 7.92 27.94
CA THR A 125 -12.57 8.85 26.82
C THR A 125 -11.16 9.09 26.31
N ILE A 126 -11.05 9.59 25.08
CA ILE A 126 -9.76 9.91 24.47
C ILE A 126 -9.48 11.41 24.56
N ASN A 127 -8.28 11.76 25.02
CA ASN A 127 -7.75 13.11 24.90
C ASN A 127 -7.04 13.24 23.54
N GLU A 128 -7.68 13.89 22.59
CA GLU A 128 -7.21 14.00 21.20
C GLU A 128 -5.83 14.68 21.08
N GLU A 129 -5.58 15.72 21.88
CA GLU A 129 -4.30 16.45 21.89
C GLU A 129 -3.17 15.55 22.38
N LYS A 130 -3.36 14.89 23.53
CA LYS A 130 -2.39 13.91 24.05
C LYS A 130 -2.21 12.72 23.11
N PHE A 131 -3.28 12.31 22.42
CA PHE A 131 -3.21 11.23 21.45
C PHE A 131 -2.31 11.60 20.27
N ASP A 132 -2.54 12.75 19.62
CA ASP A 132 -1.71 13.22 18.50
C ASP A 132 -0.23 13.38 18.91
N ASP A 133 0.02 13.99 20.07
CA ASP A 133 1.37 14.12 20.62
C ASP A 133 2.04 12.76 20.81
N SER A 134 1.29 11.77 21.30
CA SER A 134 1.79 10.43 21.56
C SER A 134 2.06 9.60 20.30
N LEU A 135 1.47 9.92 19.13
CA LEU A 135 1.62 9.13 17.90
C LEU A 135 3.08 8.92 17.49
N SER A 136 3.95 9.89 17.79
CA SER A 136 5.39 9.82 17.51
C SER A 136 6.16 8.80 18.36
N THR A 137 5.59 8.43 19.52
CA THR A 137 6.19 7.52 20.50
C THR A 137 5.93 6.06 20.18
N PHE A 138 4.92 5.78 19.34
CA PHE A 138 4.58 4.44 18.88
C PHE A 138 5.64 3.91 17.94
N LYS A 139 6.10 2.68 18.20
CA LYS A 139 7.04 1.94 17.36
C LYS A 139 6.42 0.65 16.91
N TYR A 140 6.69 0.28 15.66
CA TYR A 140 6.29 -1.01 15.12
C TYR A 140 6.86 -2.13 15.98
N GLU A 141 5.99 -3.05 16.41
CA GLU A 141 6.37 -4.23 17.16
C GLU A 141 5.78 -5.45 16.45
N SER A 142 6.61 -6.49 16.26
CA SER A 142 6.13 -7.73 15.68
C SER A 142 5.09 -8.33 16.62
N SER A 143 3.82 -8.38 16.20
CA SER A 143 2.77 -9.00 17.00
C SER A 143 3.02 -10.51 17.05
N ASN A 144 3.32 -11.02 18.24
CA ASN A 144 3.40 -12.45 18.47
C ASN A 144 1.99 -13.00 18.70
N VAL A 145 1.29 -13.32 17.59
CA VAL A 145 -0.08 -13.87 17.62
C VAL A 145 -0.16 -15.16 18.45
N ILE A 146 0.91 -15.96 18.47
CA ILE A 146 0.99 -17.16 19.29
C ILE A 146 0.93 -16.76 20.76
N GLN A 147 1.74 -15.79 21.17
CA GLN A 147 1.73 -15.31 22.55
C GLN A 147 0.37 -14.74 22.96
N TRP A 148 -0.29 -13.96 22.09
CA TRP A 148 -1.63 -13.45 22.40
C TRP A 148 -2.68 -14.58 22.53
N TYR A 149 -2.62 -15.60 21.67
CA TYR A 149 -3.49 -16.78 21.79
C TYR A 149 -3.26 -17.54 23.09
N GLU A 150 -2.00 -17.72 23.48
CA GLU A 150 -1.61 -18.36 24.74
C GLU A 150 -2.10 -17.56 25.95
N GLU A 151 -1.94 -16.22 25.96
CA GLU A 151 -2.46 -15.31 26.99
C GLU A 151 -3.98 -15.45 27.18
N ILE A 152 -4.75 -15.58 26.09
CA ILE A 152 -6.21 -15.80 26.16
C ILE A 152 -6.56 -17.23 26.60
N ARG A 153 -5.76 -18.23 26.19
CA ARG A 153 -5.97 -19.63 26.56
C ARG A 153 -5.77 -19.84 28.05
N GLU A 154 -4.69 -19.29 28.61
CA GLU A 154 -4.36 -19.36 30.04
C GLU A 154 -5.45 -18.73 30.92
N GLN A 155 -6.05 -17.63 30.47
CA GLN A 155 -7.19 -17.00 31.17
C GLN A 155 -8.43 -17.90 31.17
N LYS A 156 -8.73 -18.61 30.07
CA LYS A 156 -9.92 -19.47 29.96
C LYS A 156 -9.77 -20.80 30.70
N TRP A 157 -8.56 -21.33 30.80
CA TRP A 157 -8.25 -22.62 31.41
C TRP A 157 -7.08 -22.48 32.39
N PRO A 158 -7.28 -21.84 33.56
CA PRO A 158 -6.29 -21.88 34.62
C PRO A 158 -6.03 -23.34 35.00
N GLU A 159 -4.78 -23.72 35.26
CA GLU A 159 -4.42 -25.09 35.68
C GLU A 159 -5.14 -25.56 36.96
N ALA A 160 -5.73 -24.62 37.72
CA ALA A 160 -6.60 -24.89 38.85
C ALA A 160 -8.08 -24.88 38.39
N GLU A 161 -8.75 -26.03 38.50
CA GLU A 161 -10.19 -26.23 38.28
C GLU A 161 -11.00 -25.20 39.10
N SER A 162 -11.32 -24.07 38.48
CA SER A 162 -12.08 -22.98 39.09
C SER A 162 -13.46 -22.99 38.46
N GLU A 163 -14.51 -23.27 39.24
CA GLU A 163 -15.91 -23.33 38.77
C GLU A 163 -16.52 -21.94 38.49
N VAL A 164 -15.75 -20.87 38.66
CA VAL A 164 -16.19 -19.47 38.44
C VAL A 164 -15.85 -19.08 37.00
N PRO A 165 -16.77 -18.48 36.22
CA PRO A 165 -16.43 -17.93 34.92
C PRO A 165 -15.31 -16.90 35.06
N VAL A 166 -14.17 -17.17 34.45
CA VAL A 166 -13.05 -16.22 34.43
C VAL A 166 -13.42 -15.05 33.52
N GLU A 167 -13.40 -13.85 34.08
CA GLU A 167 -13.56 -12.62 33.30
C GLU A 167 -12.35 -12.46 32.39
N ILE A 168 -12.56 -12.64 31.09
CA ILE A 168 -11.50 -12.55 30.09
C ILE A 168 -11.14 -11.09 29.89
N GLN A 169 -9.88 -10.75 30.12
CA GLN A 169 -9.33 -9.45 29.79
C GLN A 169 -8.96 -9.44 28.30
N GLU A 170 -9.82 -8.82 27.49
CA GLU A 170 -9.51 -8.54 26.09
C GLU A 170 -8.38 -7.51 26.02
N LYS A 171 -7.35 -7.82 25.23
CA LYS A 171 -6.15 -7.00 25.07
C LYS A 171 -6.48 -5.70 24.35
N PHE A 172 -7.37 -5.77 23.36
CA PHE A 172 -7.82 -4.64 22.56
C PHE A 172 -9.32 -4.37 22.74
N PRO A 173 -9.77 -3.90 23.91
CA PRO A 173 -11.18 -3.76 24.20
C PRO A 173 -11.81 -2.55 23.51
N TYR A 174 -11.01 -1.68 22.89
CA TYR A 174 -11.46 -0.42 22.31
C TYR A 174 -11.26 -0.35 20.80
N LEU A 175 -12.23 0.24 20.09
CA LEU A 175 -12.15 0.60 18.68
C LEU A 175 -12.08 2.12 18.53
N LEU A 176 -11.08 2.61 17.82
CA LEU A 176 -10.94 4.01 17.48
C LEU A 176 -11.67 4.30 16.16
N THR A 177 -12.58 5.26 16.20
CA THR A 177 -13.34 5.74 15.02
C THR A 177 -12.90 7.17 14.67
N GLY A 178 -13.38 7.72 13.55
CA GLY A 178 -13.06 9.09 13.12
C GLY A 178 -11.67 9.32 12.51
N VAL A 179 -10.78 8.32 12.57
CA VAL A 179 -9.43 8.39 11.99
C VAL A 179 -9.47 8.61 10.48
N LYS A 180 -8.66 9.56 9.98
CA LYS A 180 -8.41 9.72 8.54
C LYS A 180 -6.99 9.28 8.17
N THR A 181 -6.89 8.57 7.05
CA THR A 181 -5.64 8.05 6.50
C THR A 181 -5.13 8.95 5.37
N LYS A 182 -3.80 9.00 5.18
CA LYS A 182 -3.16 9.71 4.06
C LYS A 182 -3.60 9.21 2.68
N THR A 183 -3.97 7.94 2.59
CA THR A 183 -4.40 7.27 1.35
C THR A 183 -5.92 7.35 1.13
N GLY A 184 -6.70 7.78 2.13
CA GLY A 184 -8.16 7.74 2.11
C GLY A 184 -8.74 6.33 2.25
N GLU A 185 -7.91 5.32 2.52
CA GLU A 185 -8.38 3.96 2.78
C GLU A 185 -9.10 3.87 4.14
N LYS A 186 -10.15 3.04 4.18
CA LYS A 186 -10.81 2.67 5.43
C LYS A 186 -9.93 1.66 6.18
N ILE A 187 -9.56 2.02 7.40
CA ILE A 187 -8.81 1.17 8.34
C ILE A 187 -9.63 0.98 9.62
N GLN A 188 -9.33 -0.08 10.36
CA GLN A 188 -9.81 -0.26 11.73
C GLN A 188 -8.62 -0.13 12.66
N VAL A 189 -8.74 0.67 13.71
CA VAL A 189 -7.67 0.87 14.68
C VAL A 189 -8.21 0.45 16.04
N TYR A 190 -7.64 -0.61 16.60
CA TYR A 190 -7.96 -1.02 17.97
C TYR A 190 -6.92 -0.50 18.94
N VAL A 191 -7.35 -0.16 20.15
CA VAL A 191 -6.49 0.38 21.21
C VAL A 191 -6.36 -0.66 22.31
N GLU A 192 -5.12 -0.89 22.77
CA GLU A 192 -4.82 -1.80 23.89
C GLU A 192 -5.44 -1.26 25.18
N HIS A 193 -5.78 -2.14 26.13
CA HIS A 193 -6.47 -1.78 27.37
C HIS A 193 -5.84 -0.60 28.11
N ASP A 194 -4.52 -0.48 28.10
CA ASP A 194 -3.75 0.57 28.79
C ASP A 194 -3.47 1.83 27.93
N GLY A 195 -3.98 1.88 26.69
CA GLY A 195 -3.73 2.96 25.75
C GLY A 195 -2.31 2.96 25.16
N LYS A 196 -1.50 1.93 25.40
CA LYS A 196 -0.09 1.90 24.96
C LYS A 196 0.15 1.09 23.70
N GLY A 197 -0.86 0.37 23.22
CA GLY A 197 -0.81 -0.38 21.98
C GLY A 197 -1.87 0.08 20.98
N LEU A 198 -1.50 0.09 19.70
CA LEU A 198 -2.39 0.33 18.59
C LEU A 198 -2.29 -0.84 17.61
N LEU A 199 -3.42 -1.48 17.32
CA LEU A 199 -3.53 -2.50 16.28
C LEU A 199 -4.26 -1.92 15.07
N VAL A 200 -3.48 -1.54 14.06
CA VAL A 200 -3.98 -0.98 12.81
C VAL A 200 -4.25 -2.12 11.82
N THR A 201 -5.52 -2.35 11.53
CA THR A 201 -5.98 -3.36 10.57
C THR A 201 -6.28 -2.70 9.22
N THR A 202 -5.49 -3.04 8.22
CA THR A 202 -5.71 -2.66 6.81
C THR A 202 -6.35 -3.82 6.04
N LYS A 203 -6.72 -3.59 4.78
CA LYS A 203 -7.21 -4.68 3.90
C LYS A 203 -6.18 -5.78 3.66
N LYS A 204 -4.88 -5.44 3.68
CA LYS A 204 -3.79 -6.36 3.32
C LYS A 204 -3.22 -7.08 4.55
N LYS A 205 -3.09 -6.38 5.67
CA LYS A 205 -2.43 -6.89 6.89
C LYS A 205 -2.75 -6.06 8.13
N GLN A 206 -2.40 -6.63 9.28
CA GLN A 206 -2.45 -5.97 10.58
C GLN A 206 -1.05 -5.48 10.98
N HIS A 207 -0.99 -4.29 11.56
CA HIS A 207 0.21 -3.67 12.08
C HIS A 207 0.02 -3.36 13.56
N TYR A 208 0.92 -3.86 14.40
CA TYR A 208 0.90 -3.57 15.82
C TYR A 208 2.00 -2.55 16.15
N TYR A 209 1.62 -1.53 16.89
CA TYR A 209 2.53 -0.51 17.37
C TYR A 209 2.40 -0.39 18.87
N LYS A 210 3.53 -0.24 19.55
CA LYS A 210 3.57 -0.07 20.99
C LYS A 210 4.35 1.17 21.39
N SER A 211 3.85 1.85 22.41
CA SER A 211 4.53 2.95 23.09
C SER A 211 4.76 2.58 24.54
N LYS A 212 5.89 2.99 25.12
CA LYS A 212 6.12 2.84 26.56
C LYS A 212 5.58 4.02 27.36
N THR A 213 5.26 5.12 26.69
CA THR A 213 5.03 6.44 27.30
C THR A 213 3.67 7.05 26.94
N ALA A 214 2.93 6.46 25.99
CA ALA A 214 1.61 6.95 25.61
C ALA A 214 0.67 6.94 26.81
N SER A 215 -0.10 8.04 26.95
CA SER A 215 -1.11 8.22 27.99
C SER A 215 -2.12 9.24 27.47
N PHE A 216 -3.16 8.75 26.80
CA PHE A 216 -4.21 9.56 26.19
C PHE A 216 -5.63 9.10 26.55
N LEU A 217 -5.75 8.00 27.30
CA LEU A 217 -7.02 7.55 27.86
C LEU A 217 -7.28 8.29 29.17
N GLU A 218 -8.49 8.81 29.32
CA GLU A 218 -8.96 9.50 30.53
C GLU A 218 -10.26 8.86 30.99
N GLU A 219 -10.38 8.56 32.30
CA GLU A 219 -11.65 8.09 32.86
C GLU A 219 -12.76 9.09 32.53
N ARG A 220 -13.90 8.58 32.08
CA ARG A 220 -15.06 9.44 31.82
C ARG A 220 -15.52 10.01 33.15
N GLY A 221 -15.16 11.27 33.41
CA GLY A 221 -15.53 11.94 34.64
C GLY A 221 -17.04 11.85 34.85
N ASN A 222 -17.45 11.34 36.01
CA ASN A 222 -18.86 11.36 36.42
C ASN A 222 -19.34 12.81 36.36
N ALA A 223 -20.19 13.13 35.38
CA ALA A 223 -20.95 14.37 35.41
C ALA A 223 -21.83 14.32 36.67
N GLN A 224 -21.43 15.06 37.71
CA GLN A 224 -22.30 15.41 38.83
C GLN A 224 -23.27 16.51 38.42
#